data_AF-A0A381U6P3-F1
#
_entry.id   AF-A0A381U6P3-F1
#
_cell.length_a   1.000
_cell.length_b   1.000
_cell.length_c   1.000
_cell.angle_alpha   90.00
_cell.angle_beta   90.00
_cell.angle_gamma   90.00
#
_symmetry.space_group_name_H-M   'P 1'
#
loop_
_entity.id
_entity.type
_entity.pdbx_description
1 polymer ?
#
loop_
_entity_poly.entity_id
_entity_poly.type
_entity_poly.pdbx_seq_one_letter_code
_entity_poly.pdbx_strand_id
1 'polypeptide(L)'
;MAAEETYTPVADLPTLMSTIVDPAADFYWDAVGWIVDENGTEFIRPQSPEEWDAVRNAAFQVTESGNLMMMQGRAIPEATYATYAQDLVEVGQRAIQAAEARDEMGVFDVGADMYAVCTGCHATYAIETIRPGARIGGD
;
A
#
# COMPACT_ATOMS: atom_id res chain seq x y z
N MET A 1 -20.55 -8.20 -26.80
CA MET A 1 -20.85 -9.07 -25.64
C MET A 1 -19.75 -8.81 -24.64
N ALA A 2 -20.06 -8.49 -23.38
CA ALA A 2 -19.02 -8.45 -22.36
C ALA A 2 -18.40 -9.85 -22.28
N ALA A 3 -17.07 -9.93 -22.21
CA ALA A 3 -16.41 -11.20 -21.96
C ALA A 3 -16.97 -11.78 -20.65
N GLU A 4 -17.24 -13.08 -20.62
CA GLU A 4 -17.59 -13.77 -19.39
C GLU A 4 -16.42 -13.62 -18.42
N GLU A 5 -16.65 -13.05 -17.25
CA GLU A 5 -15.59 -12.83 -16.26
C GLU A 5 -14.99 -14.19 -15.88
N THR A 6 -13.72 -14.43 -16.22
CA THR A 6 -13.03 -15.71 -15.95
C THR A 6 -12.51 -15.81 -14.51
N TYR A 7 -13.02 -14.97 -13.62
CA TYR A 7 -12.60 -14.84 -12.22
C TYR A 7 -13.81 -14.58 -11.31
N THR A 8 -13.67 -14.94 -10.04
CA THR A 8 -14.69 -14.71 -9.01
C THR A 8 -14.11 -13.82 -7.91
N PRO A 9 -14.59 -12.58 -7.73
CA PRO A 9 -14.25 -11.77 -6.56
C PRO A 9 -14.78 -12.45 -5.30
N VAL A 10 -13.93 -12.60 -4.29
CA VAL A 10 -14.29 -13.18 -2.97
C VAL A 10 -14.52 -12.11 -1.89
N ALA A 11 -14.30 -10.85 -2.23
CA ALA A 11 -14.36 -9.68 -1.36
C ALA A 11 -14.85 -8.47 -2.14
N ASP A 12 -15.67 -7.61 -1.53
CA ASP A 12 -15.94 -6.26 -2.02
C ASP A 12 -14.74 -5.34 -1.76
N LEU A 13 -14.84 -4.06 -2.15
CA LEU A 13 -13.74 -3.10 -1.99
C LEU A 13 -13.35 -2.88 -0.51
N PRO A 14 -14.29 -2.60 0.43
CA PRO A 14 -13.93 -2.46 1.84
C PRO A 14 -13.29 -3.72 2.44
N THR A 15 -13.77 -4.91 2.06
CA THR A 15 -13.16 -6.16 2.52
C THR A 15 -11.77 -6.35 1.92
N LEU A 16 -11.56 -6.06 0.64
CA LEU A 16 -10.23 -6.11 0.00
C LEU A 16 -9.25 -5.18 0.74
N MET A 17 -9.66 -3.95 1.03
CA MET A 17 -8.84 -2.98 1.75
C MET A 17 -8.44 -3.51 3.13
N SER A 18 -9.42 -3.85 3.96
CA SER A 18 -9.16 -4.24 5.36
C SER A 18 -8.51 -5.61 5.55
N THR A 19 -8.61 -6.52 4.57
CA THR A 19 -8.11 -7.91 4.73
C THR A 19 -6.81 -8.20 3.99
N ILE A 20 -6.47 -7.40 2.96
CA ILE A 20 -5.28 -7.62 2.15
C ILE A 20 -4.42 -6.36 2.12
N VAL A 21 -4.99 -5.21 1.79
CA VAL A 21 -4.21 -3.98 1.56
C VAL A 21 -3.64 -3.44 2.86
N ASP A 22 -4.50 -3.18 3.85
CA ASP A 22 -4.11 -2.60 5.13
C ASP A 22 -3.06 -3.45 5.86
N PRO A 23 -3.25 -4.76 6.11
CA PRO A 23 -2.23 -5.56 6.80
C PRO A 23 -0.93 -5.71 6.02
N ALA A 24 -0.97 -5.71 4.69
CA ALA A 24 0.25 -5.76 3.88
C ALA A 24 1.01 -4.43 3.90
N ALA A 25 0.31 -3.30 3.84
CA ALA A 25 0.90 -1.98 3.94
C ALA A 25 1.50 -1.76 5.34
N ASP A 26 0.76 -2.10 6.41
CA ASP A 26 1.25 -2.05 7.79
C ASP A 26 2.53 -2.88 7.96
N PHE A 27 2.54 -4.13 7.48
CA PHE A 27 3.74 -4.97 7.54
C PHE A 27 4.93 -4.35 6.77
N TYR A 28 4.66 -3.77 5.60
CA TYR A 28 5.71 -3.12 4.80
C TYR A 28 6.29 -1.88 5.52
N TRP A 29 5.43 -1.05 6.11
CA TRP A 29 5.85 0.15 6.84
C TRP A 29 6.58 -0.19 8.14
N ASP A 30 6.10 -1.17 8.91
CA ASP A 30 6.71 -1.57 10.18
C ASP A 30 8.05 -2.29 9.99
N ALA A 31 8.37 -2.72 8.77
CA ALA A 31 9.61 -3.44 8.48
C ALA A 31 10.87 -2.61 8.69
N VAL A 32 10.79 -1.28 8.54
CA VAL A 32 11.95 -0.37 8.64
C VAL A 32 11.61 0.88 9.44
N GLY A 33 12.58 1.41 10.17
CA GLY A 33 12.41 2.66 10.91
C GLY A 33 13.45 2.84 12.00
N TRP A 34 13.24 3.84 12.85
CA TRP A 34 14.08 4.06 14.01
C TRP A 34 13.32 4.71 15.15
N ILE A 35 13.71 4.36 16.37
CA ILE A 35 13.21 4.95 17.61
C ILE A 35 14.36 5.77 18.20
N VAL A 36 14.09 7.05 18.50
CA VAL A 36 15.04 7.93 19.18
C VAL A 36 14.52 8.22 20.58
N ASP A 37 15.31 7.87 21.58
CA ASP A 37 15.00 8.09 23.00
C ASP A 37 16.21 8.61 23.79
N GLU A 38 16.11 8.64 25.12
CA GLU A 38 17.19 9.06 26.01
C GLU A 38 18.41 8.13 26.00
N ASN A 39 18.27 6.90 25.49
CA ASN A 39 19.31 5.88 25.44
C ASN A 39 20.03 5.81 24.08
N GLY A 40 19.49 6.46 23.05
CA GLY A 40 20.10 6.56 21.73
C GLY A 40 19.10 6.33 20.59
N THR A 41 19.58 5.71 19.51
CA THR A 41 18.75 5.36 18.35
C THR A 41 18.71 3.85 18.16
N GLU A 42 17.52 3.27 18.22
CA GLU A 42 17.26 1.87 17.85
C GLU A 42 16.79 1.82 16.41
N PHE A 43 17.43 0.99 15.57
CA PHE A 43 17.05 0.80 14.17
C PHE A 43 16.19 -0.46 14.01
N ILE A 44 15.03 -0.31 13.40
CA ILE A 44 14.12 -1.38 13.01
C ILE A 44 14.44 -1.73 11.56
N ARG A 45 14.77 -3.00 11.31
CA ARG A 45 15.06 -3.52 9.97
C ARG A 45 15.06 -5.03 9.92
N PRO A 46 14.82 -5.65 8.74
CA PRO A 46 14.96 -7.09 8.57
C PRO A 46 16.41 -7.54 8.74
N GLN A 47 16.63 -8.59 9.53
CA GLN A 47 17.94 -9.13 9.90
C GLN A 47 18.29 -10.43 9.15
N SER A 48 17.31 -11.01 8.43
CA SER A 48 17.48 -12.28 7.72
C SER A 48 16.93 -12.21 6.28
N PRO A 49 17.43 -13.06 5.37
CA PRO A 49 16.84 -13.23 4.04
C PRO A 49 15.33 -13.49 4.08
N GLU A 50 14.87 -14.29 5.04
CA GLU A 50 13.47 -14.67 5.20
C GLU A 50 12.60 -13.48 5.61
N GLU A 51 13.12 -12.59 6.47
CA GLU A 51 12.42 -11.36 6.84
C GLU A 51 12.35 -10.39 5.64
N TRP A 52 13.43 -10.26 4.86
CA TRP A 52 13.39 -9.48 3.61
C TRP A 52 12.40 -10.03 2.59
N ASP A 53 12.31 -11.36 2.46
CA ASP A 53 11.31 -12.01 1.63
C ASP A 53 9.88 -11.71 2.12
N ALA A 54 9.66 -11.63 3.43
CA ALA A 54 8.36 -11.25 3.99
C ALA A 54 7.99 -9.79 3.62
N VAL A 55 8.94 -8.84 3.67
CA VAL A 55 8.70 -7.45 3.23
C VAL A 55 8.36 -7.41 1.74
N ARG A 56 9.11 -8.15 0.91
CA ARG A 56 8.81 -8.26 -0.52
C ARG A 56 7.41 -8.84 -0.76
N ASN A 57 7.03 -9.87 -0.03
CA ASN A 57 5.70 -10.49 -0.17
C ASN A 57 4.57 -9.53 0.25
N ALA A 58 4.79 -8.69 1.25
CA ALA A 58 3.87 -7.62 1.61
C ALA A 58 3.73 -6.59 0.47
N ALA A 59 4.85 -6.17 -0.13
CA ALA A 59 4.84 -5.28 -1.29
C ALA A 59 4.09 -5.88 -2.50
N PHE A 60 4.25 -7.18 -2.77
CA PHE A 60 3.46 -7.86 -3.81
C PHE A 60 1.95 -7.84 -3.54
N GLN A 61 1.53 -8.05 -2.29
CA GLN A 61 0.12 -8.00 -1.93
C GLN A 61 -0.49 -6.61 -2.17
N VAL A 62 0.22 -5.54 -1.80
CA VAL A 62 -0.22 -4.17 -2.09
C VAL A 62 -0.26 -3.90 -3.59
N THR A 63 0.79 -4.30 -4.32
CA THR A 63 0.92 -4.11 -5.77
C THR A 63 -0.23 -4.78 -6.52
N GLU A 64 -0.48 -6.06 -6.27
CA GLU A 64 -1.56 -6.79 -6.93
C GLU A 64 -2.94 -6.26 -6.53
N SER A 65 -3.08 -5.73 -5.32
CA SER A 65 -4.34 -5.13 -4.87
C SER A 65 -4.77 -3.94 -5.71
N GLY A 66 -3.84 -3.16 -6.27
CA GLY A 66 -4.18 -2.11 -7.25
C GLY A 66 -4.91 -2.67 -8.47
N ASN A 67 -4.48 -3.83 -8.99
CA ASN A 67 -5.20 -4.53 -10.06
C ASN A 67 -6.58 -5.03 -9.58
N LEU A 68 -6.63 -5.59 -8.36
CA LEU A 68 -7.87 -6.12 -7.78
C LEU A 68 -8.94 -5.04 -7.58
N MET A 69 -8.54 -3.79 -7.30
CA MET A 69 -9.44 -2.64 -7.15
C MET A 69 -10.15 -2.27 -8.47
N MET A 70 -9.56 -2.60 -9.62
CA MET A 70 -10.11 -2.31 -10.95
C MET A 70 -10.99 -3.44 -11.51
N MET A 71 -11.15 -4.56 -10.79
CA MET A 71 -12.01 -5.67 -11.21
C MET A 71 -13.50 -5.30 -11.15
N GLN A 72 -14.31 -5.97 -11.98
CA GLN A 72 -15.76 -5.80 -11.95
C GLN A 72 -16.32 -6.08 -10.54
N GLY A 73 -17.21 -5.20 -10.06
CA GLY A 73 -17.78 -5.26 -8.71
C GLY A 73 -16.99 -4.52 -7.62
N ARG A 74 -15.77 -4.05 -7.94
CA ARG A 74 -14.94 -3.19 -7.06
C ARG A 74 -14.61 -1.85 -7.70
N ALA A 75 -14.48 -1.83 -9.02
CA ALA A 75 -14.16 -0.62 -9.76
C ALA A 75 -15.20 0.48 -9.58
N ILE A 76 -14.74 1.70 -9.34
CA ILE A 76 -15.54 2.92 -9.44
C ILE A 76 -15.39 3.45 -10.88
N PRO A 77 -16.49 3.78 -11.59
CA PRO A 77 -16.44 4.18 -13.01
C PRO A 77 -15.96 5.63 -13.21
N GLU A 78 -14.83 5.98 -12.59
CA GLU A 78 -14.18 7.27 -12.65
C GLU A 78 -12.71 7.09 -13.03
N ALA A 79 -12.23 7.87 -13.99
CA ALA A 79 -10.85 7.78 -14.46
C ALA A 79 -9.85 8.02 -13.31
N THR A 80 -10.15 8.95 -12.40
CA THR A 80 -9.32 9.27 -11.25
C THR A 80 -9.14 8.07 -10.30
N TYR A 81 -10.19 7.27 -10.08
CA TYR A 81 -10.07 6.04 -9.29
C TYR A 81 -9.12 5.02 -9.95
N ALA A 82 -9.28 4.80 -11.26
CA ALA A 82 -8.40 3.91 -12.01
C ALA A 82 -6.94 4.41 -11.99
N THR A 83 -6.71 5.72 -12.07
CA THR A 83 -5.37 6.32 -11.93
C THR A 83 -4.77 6.03 -10.56
N TYR A 84 -5.48 6.25 -9.45
CA TYR A 84 -4.95 5.92 -8.13
C TYR A 84 -4.65 4.42 -7.96
N ALA A 85 -5.49 3.55 -8.51
CA ALA A 85 -5.25 2.11 -8.49
C ALA A 85 -3.98 1.73 -9.27
N GLN A 86 -3.71 2.40 -10.39
CA GLN A 86 -2.48 2.24 -11.19
C GLN A 86 -1.26 2.82 -10.48
N ASP A 87 -1.38 3.99 -9.86
CA ASP A 87 -0.32 4.60 -9.06
C ASP A 87 0.09 3.69 -7.89
N LEU A 88 -0.88 2.96 -7.30
CA LEU A 88 -0.62 1.95 -6.27
C LEU A 88 0.19 0.77 -6.82
N VAL A 89 -0.10 0.32 -8.05
CA VAL A 89 0.71 -0.71 -8.73
C VAL A 89 2.13 -0.19 -8.97
N GLU A 90 2.28 1.04 -9.45
CA GLU A 90 3.58 1.63 -9.76
C GLU A 90 4.45 1.82 -8.51
N VAL A 91 3.91 2.39 -7.43
CA VAL A 91 4.65 2.52 -6.16
C VAL A 91 4.95 1.15 -5.56
N GLY A 92 4.02 0.20 -5.69
CA GLY A 92 4.22 -1.19 -5.26
C GLY A 92 5.37 -1.89 -5.98
N GLN A 93 5.54 -1.66 -7.28
CA GLN A 93 6.69 -2.17 -8.03
C GLN A 93 8.02 -1.62 -7.50
N ARG A 94 8.06 -0.33 -7.14
CA ARG A 94 9.25 0.26 -6.49
C ARG A 94 9.46 -0.34 -5.10
N ALA A 95 8.38 -0.64 -4.38
CA ALA A 95 8.44 -1.24 -3.05
C ALA A 95 9.02 -2.66 -3.09
N ILE A 96 8.64 -3.45 -4.09
CA ILE A 96 9.20 -4.78 -4.38
C ILE A 96 10.69 -4.67 -4.66
N GLN A 97 11.10 -3.75 -5.54
CA GLN A 97 12.51 -3.55 -5.91
C GLN A 97 13.36 -3.15 -4.70
N ALA A 98 12.88 -2.26 -3.85
CA ALA A 98 13.59 -1.84 -2.63
C ALA A 98 13.78 -3.03 -1.66
N ALA A 99 12.74 -3.86 -1.47
CA ALA A 99 12.81 -5.04 -0.62
C ALA A 99 13.77 -6.11 -1.20
N GLU A 100 13.75 -6.35 -2.52
CA GLU A 100 14.68 -7.26 -3.20
C GLU A 100 16.13 -6.79 -3.11
N ALA A 101 16.36 -5.48 -3.21
CA ALA A 101 17.67 -4.87 -3.04
C ALA A 101 18.15 -4.82 -1.58
N ARG A 102 17.26 -5.14 -0.62
CA ARG A 102 17.50 -5.00 0.83
C ARG A 102 17.90 -3.57 1.21
N ASP A 103 17.27 -2.61 0.56
CA ASP A 103 17.53 -1.18 0.75
C ASP A 103 16.61 -0.64 1.86
N GLU A 104 17.14 -0.55 3.08
CA GLU A 104 16.41 -0.06 4.25
C GLU A 104 15.80 1.33 4.02
N MET A 105 16.59 2.26 3.46
CA MET A 105 16.13 3.61 3.17
C MET A 105 15.19 3.63 1.98
N GLY A 106 15.44 2.82 0.96
CA GLY A 106 14.54 2.65 -0.17
C GLY A 106 13.15 2.15 0.26
N VAL A 107 13.07 1.19 1.19
CA VAL A 107 11.79 0.72 1.74
C VAL A 107 11.09 1.84 2.51
N PHE A 108 11.83 2.60 3.32
CA PHE A 108 11.27 3.71 4.09
C PHE A 108 10.71 4.82 3.17
N ASP A 109 11.50 5.26 2.19
CA ASP A 109 11.14 6.34 1.27
C ASP A 109 9.95 5.93 0.37
N VAL A 110 9.96 4.71 -0.17
CA VAL A 110 8.84 4.20 -0.96
C VAL A 110 7.59 4.00 -0.09
N GLY A 111 7.76 3.64 1.19
CA GLY A 111 6.66 3.60 2.15
C GLY A 111 5.94 4.95 2.28
N ALA A 112 6.69 6.06 2.28
CA ALA A 112 6.11 7.41 2.31
C ALA A 112 5.37 7.77 1.01
N ASP A 113 5.91 7.39 -0.15
CA ASP A 113 5.23 7.56 -1.43
C ASP A 113 3.92 6.75 -1.49
N MET A 114 3.96 5.50 -0.99
CA MET A 114 2.78 4.64 -0.93
C MET A 114 1.69 5.26 -0.05
N TYR A 115 2.08 5.80 1.10
CA TYR A 115 1.18 6.54 1.99
C TYR A 115 0.52 7.74 1.28
N ALA A 116 1.26 8.46 0.43
CA ALA A 116 0.72 9.58 -0.34
C ALA A 116 -0.34 9.12 -1.37
N VAL A 117 -0.10 8.00 -2.07
CA VAL A 117 -1.09 7.39 -2.98
C VAL A 117 -2.35 6.98 -2.22
N CYS A 118 -2.20 6.26 -1.10
CA CYS A 118 -3.31 5.84 -0.25
C CYS A 118 -4.13 7.05 0.21
N THR A 119 -3.47 8.09 0.72
CA THR A 119 -4.14 9.29 1.23
C THR A 119 -4.86 10.07 0.14
N GLY A 120 -4.26 10.21 -1.06
CA GLY A 120 -4.91 10.87 -2.20
C GLY A 120 -6.19 10.16 -2.65
N CYS A 121 -6.13 8.83 -2.75
CA CYS A 121 -7.29 8.01 -3.07
C CYS A 121 -8.37 8.11 -1.98
N HIS A 122 -8.00 7.92 -0.71
CA HIS A 122 -8.96 7.97 0.39
C HIS A 122 -9.58 9.36 0.56
N ALA A 123 -8.85 10.45 0.30
CA ALA A 123 -9.40 11.80 0.37
C ALA A 123 -10.52 12.03 -0.64
N THR A 124 -10.51 11.27 -1.74
CA THR A 124 -11.49 11.35 -2.82
C THR A 124 -12.64 10.36 -2.62
N TYR A 125 -12.34 9.12 -2.22
CA TYR A 125 -13.29 7.99 -2.28
C TYR A 125 -13.61 7.33 -0.93
N ALA A 126 -12.90 7.68 0.14
CA ALA A 126 -13.06 7.06 1.47
C ALA A 126 -12.65 8.02 2.60
N ILE A 127 -13.15 9.26 2.58
CA ILE A 127 -12.70 10.34 3.48
C ILE A 127 -12.84 9.99 4.97
N GLU A 128 -13.79 9.12 5.30
CA GLU A 128 -14.03 8.60 6.64
C GLU A 128 -12.92 7.70 7.19
N THR A 129 -12.06 7.15 6.32
CA THR A 129 -10.93 6.30 6.71
C THR A 129 -9.68 7.13 7.02
N ILE A 130 -9.64 8.40 6.62
CA ILE A 130 -8.55 9.31 6.94
C ILE A 130 -8.69 9.75 8.40
N ARG A 131 -7.63 9.54 9.20
CA ARG A 131 -7.59 9.98 10.60
C ARG A 131 -7.94 11.47 10.71
N PRO A 132 -8.82 11.87 11.66
CA PRO A 132 -9.13 13.28 11.89
C PRO A 132 -7.84 14.07 12.21
N GLY A 133 -7.45 14.98 11.32
CA GLY A 133 -6.24 15.80 11.45
C GLY A 133 -5.30 15.79 10.25
N ALA A 134 -5.44 14.84 9.32
CA ALA A 134 -4.65 14.79 8.08
C ALA A 134 -5.21 15.70 6.95
N ARG A 135 -5.94 16.78 7.30
CA ARG A 135 -6.39 17.76 6.30
C ARG A 135 -5.18 18.57 5.83
N ILE A 136 -4.68 18.22 4.67
CA ILE A 136 -3.83 19.05 3.83
C ILE A 136 -4.68 20.23 3.32
N GLY A 137 -4.48 21.40 3.92
CA GLY A 137 -4.95 22.69 3.40
C GLY A 137 -6.35 23.10 3.83
N GLY A 138 -6.41 24.05 4.76
CA GLY A 138 -7.63 24.73 5.19
C GLY A 138 -7.30 25.68 6.34
N ASP A 139 -6.75 26.83 5.96
CA ASP A 139 -6.44 28.04 6.76
C ASP A 139 -5.16 28.03 7.62
#